data_AF-A0A3N7HAP2-F1
#
_entry.id   AF-A0A3N7HAP2-F1
#
_cell.length_a   1.000
_cell.length_b   1.000
_cell.length_c   1.000
_cell.angle_alpha   90.00
_cell.angle_beta   90.00
_cell.angle_gamma   90.00
#
_symmetry.space_group_name_H-M   'P 1'
#
loop_
_entity.id
_entity.type
_entity.pdbx_description
1 polymer ?
#
loop_
_entity_poly.entity_id
_entity_poly.type
_entity_poly.pdbx_seq_one_letter_code
_entity_poly.pdbx_strand_id
1 'polypeptide(L)'
;MYKLVKPILFSLDPEEAHHLVSGGLKSFCRLWGGKRLLSSAYAYEHPKLERNIFGLKFKNPVGLAAGFDKNAAFVEEMDALGFGFIEVGTVTPRPQPGNERPRLFRLVEDKALINRMGFNNQGVDVAAARLRQLKKEHPIIVGGNIGKNKTTANEDAVKDYIICFDTLFDVVDYFVVNVSSPNTPGLRALQDKEPLMHILETL
;
A
#
# COMPACT_ATOMS: atom_id res chain seq x y z
N MET A 1 4.51 24.43 -11.39
CA MET A 1 3.97 23.24 -12.06
C MET A 1 2.82 22.58 -11.28
N TYR A 2 3.02 22.15 -10.02
CA TYR A 2 1.96 21.48 -9.23
C TYR A 2 0.66 22.29 -9.11
N LYS A 3 0.74 23.61 -8.94
CA LYS A 3 -0.42 24.52 -8.91
C LYS A 3 -1.23 24.57 -10.22
N LEU A 4 -0.64 24.20 -11.36
CA LEU A 4 -1.30 24.19 -12.67
C LEU A 4 -1.91 22.82 -13.00
N VAL A 5 -1.24 21.74 -12.58
CA VAL A 5 -1.71 20.37 -12.80
C VAL A 5 -2.82 19.99 -11.81
N LYS A 6 -2.75 20.50 -10.58
CA LYS A 6 -3.70 20.17 -9.51
C LYS A 6 -5.17 20.49 -9.87
N PRO A 7 -5.53 21.66 -10.43
CA PRO A 7 -6.91 21.93 -10.86
C PRO A 7 -7.43 20.92 -11.88
N ILE A 8 -6.60 20.53 -12.86
CA ILE A 8 -6.96 19.55 -13.90
C ILE A 8 -7.16 18.16 -13.29
N LEU A 9 -6.27 17.71 -12.41
CA LEU A 9 -6.43 16.41 -11.73
C LEU A 9 -7.64 16.41 -10.79
N PHE A 10 -7.99 17.56 -10.23
CA PHE A 10 -9.09 17.69 -9.28
C PHE A 10 -10.45 17.77 -9.97
N SER A 11 -10.50 18.09 -11.28
CA SER A 11 -11.72 17.97 -12.09
C SER A 11 -12.02 16.54 -12.58
N LEU A 12 -11.07 15.62 -12.46
CA LEU A 12 -11.27 14.19 -12.79
C LEU A 12 -11.82 13.41 -11.60
N ASP A 13 -12.50 12.29 -11.89
CA ASP A 13 -12.85 11.29 -10.86
C ASP A 13 -11.59 10.92 -10.05
N PRO A 14 -11.66 10.90 -8.71
CA PRO A 14 -10.47 10.69 -7.89
C PRO A 14 -9.75 9.37 -8.12
N GLU A 15 -10.47 8.30 -8.44
CA GLU A 15 -9.89 6.98 -8.69
C GLU A 15 -9.21 6.95 -10.07
N GLU A 16 -9.83 7.55 -11.09
CA GLU A 16 -9.20 7.73 -12.41
C GLU A 16 -7.95 8.60 -12.35
N ALA A 17 -8.02 9.73 -11.65
CA ALA A 17 -6.86 10.60 -11.45
C ALA A 17 -5.71 9.87 -10.75
N HIS A 18 -6.01 9.02 -9.76
CA HIS A 18 -4.99 8.18 -9.12
C HIS A 18 -4.36 7.22 -10.13
N HIS A 19 -5.16 6.52 -10.94
CA HIS A 19 -4.62 5.61 -11.96
C HIS A 19 -3.80 6.31 -13.03
N LEU A 20 -4.26 7.49 -13.50
CA LEU A 20 -3.55 8.31 -14.47
C LEU A 20 -2.18 8.75 -13.94
N VAL A 21 -2.14 9.28 -12.72
CA VAL A 21 -0.91 9.80 -12.10
C VAL A 21 0.08 8.67 -11.84
N SER A 22 -0.37 7.57 -11.21
CA SER A 22 0.51 6.44 -10.89
C SER A 22 1.01 5.74 -12.16
N GLY A 23 0.15 5.55 -13.16
CA GLY A 23 0.53 5.00 -14.45
C GLY A 23 1.50 5.89 -15.24
N GLY A 24 1.28 7.20 -15.20
CA GLY A 24 2.18 8.19 -15.80
C GLY A 24 3.55 8.20 -15.12
N LEU A 25 3.59 8.16 -13.79
CA LEU A 25 4.82 8.08 -13.02
C LEU A 25 5.62 6.81 -13.35
N LYS A 26 4.95 5.65 -13.39
CA LYS A 26 5.54 4.38 -13.79
C LYS A 26 6.12 4.43 -15.20
N SER A 27 5.38 5.03 -16.13
CA SER A 27 5.83 5.19 -17.52
C SER A 27 7.06 6.10 -17.61
N PHE A 28 7.08 7.19 -16.84
CA PHE A 28 8.22 8.09 -16.74
C PHE A 28 9.46 7.40 -16.16
N CYS A 29 9.30 6.60 -15.10
CA CYS A 29 10.41 5.86 -14.48
C CYS A 29 11.02 4.78 -15.39
N ARG A 30 10.30 4.34 -16.43
CA ARG A 30 10.84 3.43 -17.47
C ARG A 30 11.73 4.13 -18.48
N LEU A 31 11.65 5.45 -18.60
CA LEU A 31 12.56 6.22 -19.46
C LEU A 31 13.97 6.16 -18.90
N TRP A 32 14.97 6.13 -19.78
CA TRP A 32 16.36 6.13 -19.36
C TRP A 32 16.67 7.41 -18.56
N GLY A 33 17.14 7.23 -17.32
CA GLY A 33 17.40 8.33 -16.39
C GLY A 33 16.16 8.88 -15.65
N GLY A 34 14.95 8.39 -15.94
CA GLY A 34 13.71 8.88 -15.32
C GLY A 34 13.71 8.77 -13.79
N LYS A 35 14.00 7.57 -13.25
CA LYS A 35 14.15 7.36 -11.79
C LYS A 35 15.20 8.30 -11.18
N ARG A 36 16.38 8.40 -11.80
CA ARG A 36 17.47 9.27 -11.33
C ARG A 36 17.06 10.74 -11.31
N LEU A 37 16.33 11.20 -12.32
CA LEU A 37 15.83 12.58 -12.37
C LEU A 37 14.83 12.85 -11.24
N LEU A 38 13.88 11.93 -11.00
CA LEU A 38 12.96 12.03 -9.86
C LEU A 38 13.69 12.05 -8.51
N SER A 39 14.60 11.11 -8.29
CA SER A 39 15.38 11.08 -7.05
C SER A 39 16.17 12.35 -6.85
N SER A 40 16.80 12.90 -7.90
CA SER A 40 17.54 14.16 -7.79
C SER A 40 16.67 15.36 -7.43
N ALA A 41 15.39 15.34 -7.81
CA ALA A 41 14.45 16.43 -7.59
C ALA A 41 13.71 16.32 -6.24
N TYR A 42 13.46 15.11 -5.74
CA TYR A 42 12.56 14.88 -4.61
C TYR A 42 13.17 14.08 -3.45
N ALA A 43 14.14 13.20 -3.71
CA ALA A 43 14.75 12.44 -2.64
C ALA A 43 15.65 13.34 -1.79
N TYR A 44 15.56 13.18 -0.47
CA TYR A 44 16.38 13.87 0.49
C TYR A 44 16.90 12.88 1.53
N GLU A 45 18.22 12.84 1.69
CA GLU A 45 18.91 11.95 2.61
C GLU A 45 19.77 12.77 3.57
N HIS A 46 19.67 12.45 4.86
CA HIS A 46 20.47 13.07 5.89
C HIS A 46 20.63 12.09 7.05
N PRO A 47 21.85 11.86 7.60
CA PRO A 47 22.07 10.87 8.66
C PRO A 47 21.16 11.05 9.89
N LYS A 48 20.85 12.29 10.26
CA LYS A 48 19.89 12.62 11.34
C LYS A 48 18.45 12.12 11.11
N LEU A 49 18.07 11.77 9.88
CA LEU A 49 16.75 11.21 9.56
C LEU A 49 16.71 9.69 9.70
N GLU A 50 17.86 9.00 9.71
CA GLU A 50 17.91 7.54 9.82
C GLU A 50 17.25 7.06 11.12
N ARG A 51 16.49 5.96 11.05
CA ARG A 51 15.86 5.34 12.23
C ARG A 51 16.15 3.84 12.23
N ASN A 52 16.48 3.31 13.40
CA ASN A 52 16.56 1.87 13.63
C ASN A 52 15.38 1.47 14.50
N ILE A 53 14.44 0.71 13.96
CA ILE A 53 13.20 0.31 14.65
C ILE A 53 12.97 -1.16 14.36
N PHE A 54 12.76 -1.97 15.41
CA PHE A 54 12.50 -3.42 15.31
C PHE A 54 13.52 -4.19 14.43
N GLY A 55 14.79 -3.79 14.47
CA GLY A 55 15.86 -4.41 13.67
C GLY A 55 15.95 -3.93 12.22
N LEU A 56 15.07 -3.04 11.77
CA LEU A 56 15.08 -2.45 10.44
C LEU A 56 15.71 -1.06 10.45
N LYS A 57 16.54 -0.76 9.43
CA LYS A 57 17.20 0.54 9.25
C LYS A 57 16.49 1.36 8.17
N PHE A 58 15.66 2.31 8.58
CA PHE A 58 14.96 3.24 7.71
C PHE A 58 15.86 4.43 7.35
N LYS A 59 15.95 4.78 6.05
CA LYS A 59 16.73 5.95 5.59
C LYS A 59 16.16 7.28 6.08
N ASN A 60 14.84 7.35 6.28
CA ASN A 60 14.13 8.49 6.85
C ASN A 60 12.80 8.01 7.48
N PRO A 61 12.12 8.82 8.31
CA PRO A 61 10.93 8.37 9.03
C PRO A 61 9.61 8.52 8.24
N VAL A 62 9.66 8.94 6.98
CA VAL A 62 8.47 9.24 6.17
C VAL A 62 8.18 8.08 5.24
N GLY A 63 7.07 7.38 5.48
CA GLY A 63 6.62 6.27 4.64
C GLY A 63 5.37 6.58 3.84
N LEU A 64 5.13 5.78 2.79
CA LEU A 64 3.85 5.76 2.08
C LEU A 64 2.91 4.76 2.75
N ALA A 65 1.72 5.22 3.14
CA ALA A 65 0.71 4.40 3.79
C ALA A 65 0.02 3.42 2.82
N ALA A 66 -0.50 2.31 3.37
CA ALA A 66 -1.32 1.37 2.63
C ALA A 66 -2.57 2.01 2.01
N GLY A 67 -3.09 1.34 1.00
CA GLY A 67 -4.23 1.78 0.21
C GLY A 67 -3.83 2.63 -1.00
N PHE A 68 -2.61 3.18 -1.04
CA PHE A 68 -2.07 3.85 -2.23
C PHE A 68 -1.59 2.82 -3.27
N ASP A 69 -0.58 2.00 -2.93
CA ASP A 69 -0.10 0.91 -3.80
C ASP A 69 -0.59 -0.46 -3.30
N LYS A 70 -1.82 -0.79 -3.67
CA LYS A 70 -2.48 -2.01 -3.19
C LYS A 70 -1.86 -3.30 -3.73
N ASN A 71 -1.09 -3.22 -4.80
CA ASN A 71 -0.63 -4.41 -5.54
C ASN A 71 0.88 -4.44 -5.75
N ALA A 72 1.66 -3.68 -4.96
CA ALA A 72 3.11 -3.53 -5.10
C ALA A 72 3.55 -3.17 -6.53
N ALA A 73 2.78 -2.33 -7.21
CA ALA A 73 2.98 -1.98 -8.61
C ALA A 73 3.87 -0.74 -8.82
N PHE A 74 4.11 0.04 -7.77
CA PHE A 74 4.73 1.37 -7.83
C PHE A 74 5.83 1.58 -6.77
N VAL A 75 6.34 0.51 -6.14
CA VAL A 75 7.24 0.61 -5.00
C VAL A 75 8.53 1.36 -5.34
N GLU A 76 9.17 1.04 -6.47
CA GLU A 76 10.39 1.72 -6.93
C GLU A 76 10.14 3.19 -7.27
N GLU A 77 8.99 3.48 -7.88
CA GLU A 77 8.59 4.84 -8.21
C GLU A 77 8.39 5.69 -6.96
N MET A 78 7.82 5.11 -5.91
CA MET A 78 7.66 5.80 -4.63
C MET A 78 8.99 5.96 -3.89
N ASP A 79 9.87 4.96 -3.93
CA ASP A 79 11.23 5.11 -3.40
C ASP A 79 11.98 6.26 -4.09
N ALA A 80 11.87 6.36 -5.42
CA ALA A 80 12.47 7.43 -6.20
C ALA A 80 11.93 8.83 -5.85
N LEU A 81 10.73 8.93 -5.27
CA LEU A 81 10.18 10.17 -4.72
C LEU A 81 10.70 10.51 -3.32
N GLY A 82 11.51 9.65 -2.70
CA GLY A 82 12.20 9.91 -1.43
C GLY A 82 11.59 9.25 -0.20
N PHE A 83 10.54 8.44 -0.32
CA PHE A 83 9.95 7.73 0.82
C PHE A 83 10.96 6.77 1.46
N GLY A 84 11.01 6.75 2.80
CA GLY A 84 11.88 5.89 3.58
C GLY A 84 11.45 4.42 3.62
N PHE A 85 10.15 4.16 3.44
CA PHE A 85 9.56 2.84 3.37
C PHE A 85 8.17 2.91 2.71
N ILE A 86 7.69 1.78 2.18
CA ILE A 86 6.38 1.69 1.52
C ILE A 86 5.54 0.60 2.16
N GLU A 87 4.33 0.92 2.61
CA GLU A 87 3.35 -0.09 3.01
C GLU A 87 2.44 -0.39 1.81
N VAL A 88 2.56 -1.60 1.26
CA VAL A 88 1.71 -2.08 0.15
C VAL A 88 0.45 -2.74 0.68
N GLY A 89 -0.55 -2.92 -0.19
CA GLY A 89 -1.84 -3.51 0.17
C GLY A 89 -2.88 -2.47 0.57
N THR A 90 -3.97 -2.81 1.24
CA THR A 90 -4.27 -4.14 1.78
C THR A 90 -4.45 -5.19 0.69
N VAL A 91 -3.68 -6.27 0.77
CA VAL A 91 -3.86 -7.46 -0.07
C VAL A 91 -4.74 -8.48 0.63
N THR A 92 -5.41 -9.30 -0.16
CA THR A 92 -6.22 -10.43 0.30
C THR A 92 -5.81 -11.70 -0.46
N PRO A 93 -6.13 -12.91 0.03
CA PRO A 93 -5.73 -14.14 -0.65
C PRO A 93 -6.15 -14.19 -2.12
N ARG A 94 -7.44 -13.93 -2.38
CA ARG A 94 -8.01 -13.86 -3.74
C ARG A 94 -8.11 -12.42 -4.22
N PRO A 95 -8.05 -12.17 -5.55
CA PRO A 95 -8.40 -10.87 -6.11
C PRO A 95 -9.85 -10.52 -5.81
N GLN A 96 -10.12 -9.23 -5.60
CA GLN A 96 -11.50 -8.75 -5.47
C GLN A 96 -11.62 -7.32 -6.02
N PRO A 97 -12.77 -6.96 -6.62
CA PRO A 97 -12.97 -5.67 -7.27
C PRO A 97 -13.17 -4.52 -6.26
N GLY A 98 -13.45 -4.83 -4.99
CA GLY A 98 -13.88 -3.90 -3.95
C GLY A 98 -15.37 -3.53 -4.03
N ASN A 99 -15.76 -2.43 -3.41
CA ASN A 99 -17.15 -1.92 -3.45
C ASN A 99 -17.42 -1.18 -4.78
N GLU A 100 -18.70 -0.99 -5.13
CA GLU A 100 -19.09 -0.29 -6.36
C GLU A 100 -18.62 1.17 -6.41
N ARG A 101 -18.30 1.66 -7.61
CA ARG A 101 -17.92 3.07 -7.86
C ARG A 101 -19.18 3.94 -7.98
N PRO A 102 -19.13 5.24 -7.62
CA PRO A 102 -17.99 5.97 -7.07
C PRO A 102 -17.76 5.68 -5.57
N ARG A 103 -16.49 5.55 -5.19
CA ARG A 103 -16.07 5.08 -3.85
C ARG A 103 -14.89 5.85 -3.26
N LEU A 104 -14.42 6.90 -3.92
CA LEU A 104 -13.38 7.80 -3.45
C LEU A 104 -13.80 9.23 -3.75
N PHE A 105 -13.73 10.10 -2.74
CA PHE A 105 -14.22 11.48 -2.79
C PHE A 105 -13.16 12.41 -2.22
N ARG A 106 -13.08 13.62 -2.76
CA ARG A 106 -12.19 14.68 -2.28
C ARG A 106 -13.01 15.79 -1.63
N LEU A 107 -12.62 16.18 -0.42
CA LEU A 107 -13.06 17.41 0.23
C LEU A 107 -11.88 18.39 0.13
N VAL A 108 -11.88 19.18 -0.95
CA VAL A 108 -10.70 19.94 -1.37
C VAL A 108 -10.33 21.04 -0.38
N GLU A 109 -11.33 21.75 0.14
CA GLU A 109 -11.17 22.83 1.12
C GLU A 109 -10.61 22.30 2.44
N ASP A 110 -11.12 21.17 2.90
CA ASP A 110 -10.67 20.48 4.13
C ASP A 110 -9.34 19.74 3.97
N LYS A 111 -8.81 19.66 2.76
CA LYS A 111 -7.65 18.81 2.40
C LYS A 111 -7.86 17.35 2.83
N ALA A 112 -9.08 16.84 2.70
CA ALA A 112 -9.48 15.53 3.17
C ALA A 112 -9.97 14.60 2.04
N LEU A 113 -10.02 13.31 2.35
CA LEU A 113 -10.54 12.26 1.48
C LEU A 113 -11.57 11.42 2.25
N ILE A 114 -12.63 11.00 1.57
CA ILE A 114 -13.55 9.98 2.05
C ILE A 114 -13.48 8.81 1.08
N ASN A 115 -13.32 7.59 1.58
CA ASN A 115 -13.28 6.40 0.74
C ASN A 115 -14.09 5.25 1.32
N ARG A 116 -14.68 4.46 0.42
CA ARG A 116 -15.42 3.24 0.71
C ARG A 116 -14.96 2.10 -0.17
N MET A 117 -13.65 1.95 -0.37
CA MET A 117 -13.11 1.12 -1.46
C MET A 117 -13.27 -0.39 -1.25
N GLY A 118 -13.19 -0.88 -0.01
CA GLY A 118 -13.42 -2.30 0.31
C GLY A 118 -12.35 -3.26 -0.21
N PHE A 119 -11.07 -2.96 0.00
CA PHE A 119 -9.92 -3.80 -0.39
C PHE A 119 -9.90 -4.24 -1.87
N ASN A 120 -10.13 -3.34 -2.84
CA ASN A 120 -9.91 -3.67 -4.24
C ASN A 120 -8.42 -3.97 -4.52
N ASN A 121 -8.09 -5.22 -4.87
CA ASN A 121 -6.73 -5.68 -5.10
C ASN A 121 -6.70 -6.91 -6.04
N GLN A 122 -5.51 -7.24 -6.54
CA GLN A 122 -5.27 -8.31 -7.52
C GLN A 122 -4.93 -9.66 -6.87
N GLY A 123 -5.03 -9.79 -5.55
CA GLY A 123 -4.66 -10.98 -4.78
C GLY A 123 -3.20 -10.94 -4.33
N VAL A 124 -2.91 -11.68 -3.27
CA VAL A 124 -1.58 -11.71 -2.64
C VAL A 124 -0.50 -12.27 -3.57
N ASP A 125 -0.83 -13.26 -4.41
CA ASP A 125 0.11 -13.86 -5.36
C ASP A 125 0.72 -12.84 -6.33
N VAL A 126 -0.10 -11.90 -6.81
CA VAL A 126 0.32 -10.85 -7.73
C VAL A 126 1.26 -9.86 -7.04
N ALA A 127 0.94 -9.46 -5.81
CA ALA A 127 1.80 -8.59 -5.02
C ALA A 127 3.13 -9.28 -4.70
N ALA A 128 3.08 -10.54 -4.25
CA ALA A 128 4.26 -11.33 -3.92
C ALA A 128 5.18 -11.51 -5.14
N ALA A 129 4.65 -11.81 -6.32
CA ALA A 129 5.44 -11.94 -7.55
C ALA A 129 6.21 -10.64 -7.88
N ARG A 130 5.56 -9.48 -7.74
CA ARG A 130 6.21 -8.16 -7.96
C ARG A 130 7.28 -7.88 -6.90
N LEU A 131 7.01 -8.17 -5.64
CA LEU A 131 7.96 -7.97 -4.55
C LEU A 131 9.18 -8.91 -4.65
N ARG A 132 9.00 -10.16 -5.11
CA ARG A 132 10.12 -11.08 -5.39
C ARG A 132 11.09 -10.52 -6.42
N GLN A 133 10.56 -9.86 -7.45
CA GLN A 133 11.40 -9.19 -8.45
C GLN A 133 12.10 -7.97 -7.83
N LEU A 134 11.33 -7.12 -7.13
CA LEU A 134 11.85 -5.93 -6.48
C LEU A 134 13.01 -6.23 -5.51
N LYS A 135 12.85 -7.19 -4.61
CA LYS A 135 13.83 -7.49 -3.55
C LYS A 135 15.20 -7.89 -4.10
N LYS A 136 15.27 -8.41 -5.32
CA LYS A 136 16.53 -8.75 -6.00
C LYS A 136 17.25 -7.52 -6.54
N GLU A 137 16.51 -6.48 -6.87
CA GLU A 137 16.98 -5.32 -7.64
C GLU A 137 17.11 -4.06 -6.77
N HIS A 138 16.33 -3.95 -5.68
CA HIS A 138 16.14 -2.70 -4.94
C HIS A 138 15.94 -2.91 -3.42
N PRO A 139 16.84 -2.40 -2.56
CA PRO A 139 16.75 -2.60 -1.10
C PRO A 139 15.96 -1.48 -0.39
N ILE A 140 14.67 -1.30 -0.73
CA ILE A 140 13.75 -0.45 0.06
C ILE A 140 12.98 -1.31 1.06
N ILE A 141 12.72 -0.76 2.26
CA ILE A 141 11.85 -1.39 3.26
C ILE A 141 10.39 -1.39 2.79
N VAL A 142 9.77 -2.56 2.75
CA VAL A 142 8.38 -2.78 2.37
C VAL A 142 7.58 -3.41 3.50
N GLY A 143 6.46 -2.79 3.85
CA GLY A 143 5.44 -3.36 4.73
C GLY A 143 4.34 -4.07 3.95
N GLY A 144 3.97 -5.29 4.36
CA GLY A 144 2.83 -6.03 3.83
C GLY A 144 1.56 -5.80 4.64
N ASN A 145 0.66 -4.94 4.17
CA ASN A 145 -0.67 -4.81 4.77
C ASN A 145 -1.58 -5.93 4.27
N ILE A 146 -2.01 -6.80 5.18
CA ILE A 146 -2.79 -8.01 4.90
C ILE A 146 -4.19 -7.92 5.51
N GLY A 147 -5.17 -8.49 4.83
CA GLY A 147 -6.56 -8.52 5.28
C GLY A 147 -7.33 -9.70 4.70
N LYS A 148 -8.55 -9.91 5.19
CA LYS A 148 -9.43 -10.96 4.70
C LYS A 148 -10.17 -10.58 3.42
N ASN A 149 -10.49 -11.57 2.59
CA ASN A 149 -11.43 -11.40 1.49
C ASN A 149 -12.82 -11.01 2.01
N LYS A 150 -13.56 -10.21 1.22
CA LYS A 150 -14.92 -9.75 1.59
C LYS A 150 -15.89 -10.91 1.85
N THR A 151 -15.75 -12.00 1.11
CA THR A 151 -16.61 -13.18 1.16
C THR A 151 -16.24 -14.18 2.26
N THR A 152 -15.07 -14.04 2.88
CA THR A 152 -14.63 -14.91 3.97
C THR A 152 -15.38 -14.53 5.24
N ALA A 153 -16.04 -15.52 5.87
CA ALA A 153 -16.69 -15.35 7.15
C ALA A 153 -15.66 -15.00 8.25
N ASN A 154 -16.08 -14.34 9.34
CA ASN A 154 -15.11 -13.89 10.36
C ASN A 154 -14.48 -15.08 11.10
N GLU A 155 -15.21 -16.16 11.26
CA GLU A 155 -14.79 -17.42 11.87
C GLU A 155 -13.65 -18.07 11.07
N ASP A 156 -13.60 -17.81 9.75
CA ASP A 156 -12.56 -18.29 8.84
C ASP A 156 -11.50 -17.23 8.54
N ALA A 157 -11.61 -16.01 9.09
CA ALA A 157 -10.75 -14.89 8.71
C ALA A 157 -9.26 -15.15 8.97
N VAL A 158 -8.93 -15.90 10.03
CA VAL A 158 -7.54 -16.30 10.34
C VAL A 158 -6.87 -17.00 9.15
N LYS A 159 -7.61 -17.83 8.40
CA LYS A 159 -7.07 -18.56 7.25
C LYS A 159 -6.58 -17.60 6.17
N ASP A 160 -7.29 -16.49 5.95
CA ASP A 160 -6.89 -15.49 4.97
C ASP A 160 -5.62 -14.75 5.39
N TYR A 161 -5.47 -14.46 6.69
CA TYR A 161 -4.26 -13.86 7.23
C TYR A 161 -3.05 -14.79 7.09
N ILE A 162 -3.20 -16.08 7.43
CA ILE A 162 -2.15 -17.10 7.25
C ILE A 162 -1.72 -17.16 5.78
N ILE A 163 -2.66 -17.31 4.85
CA ILE A 163 -2.34 -17.39 3.42
C ILE A 163 -1.56 -16.16 2.97
N CYS A 164 -1.98 -14.96 3.39
CA CYS A 164 -1.27 -13.74 3.02
C CYS A 164 0.12 -13.65 3.65
N PHE A 165 0.24 -14.04 4.92
CA PHE A 165 1.50 -14.05 5.66
C PHE A 165 2.50 -15.01 5.02
N ASP A 166 2.14 -16.28 4.84
CA ASP A 166 2.99 -17.30 4.22
C ASP A 166 3.44 -16.89 2.81
N THR A 167 2.52 -16.33 2.03
CA THR A 167 2.82 -15.93 0.65
C THR A 167 3.79 -14.75 0.57
N LEU A 168 3.74 -13.85 1.55
CA LEU A 168 4.56 -12.63 1.60
C LEU A 168 5.81 -12.74 2.48
N PHE A 169 5.94 -13.80 3.28
CA PHE A 169 6.93 -13.93 4.35
C PHE A 169 8.35 -13.53 3.92
N ASP A 170 8.80 -14.07 2.79
CA ASP A 170 10.16 -13.85 2.30
C ASP A 170 10.33 -12.53 1.51
N VAL A 171 9.28 -11.75 1.29
CA VAL A 171 9.26 -10.64 0.31
C VAL A 171 8.84 -9.29 0.89
N VAL A 172 8.47 -9.23 2.17
CA VAL A 172 8.26 -7.99 2.92
C VAL A 172 9.19 -7.96 4.13
N ASP A 173 9.40 -6.77 4.71
CA ASP A 173 10.26 -6.56 5.88
C ASP A 173 9.46 -6.51 7.19
N TYR A 174 8.18 -6.17 7.11
CA TYR A 174 7.24 -6.24 8.23
C TYR A 174 5.81 -6.46 7.74
N PHE A 175 4.94 -6.88 8.65
CA PHE A 175 3.52 -7.10 8.38
C PHE A 175 2.64 -6.09 9.11
N VAL A 176 1.50 -5.76 8.49
CA VAL A 176 0.42 -5.01 9.11
C VAL A 176 -0.87 -5.81 9.00
N VAL A 177 -1.39 -6.25 10.14
CA VAL A 177 -2.67 -6.98 10.24
C VAL A 177 -3.82 -5.97 10.21
N ASN A 178 -4.55 -5.89 9.11
CA ASN A 178 -5.62 -4.91 8.94
C ASN A 178 -6.98 -5.42 9.38
N VAL A 179 -7.31 -5.11 10.63
CA VAL A 179 -8.62 -5.34 11.25
C VAL A 179 -9.49 -4.07 11.34
N SER A 180 -9.03 -2.94 10.78
CA SER A 180 -9.62 -1.60 11.06
C SER A 180 -10.48 -1.01 9.95
N SER A 181 -10.45 -1.58 8.74
CA SER A 181 -11.20 -1.07 7.59
C SER A 181 -12.72 -0.99 7.89
N PRO A 182 -13.34 0.20 7.78
CA PRO A 182 -14.80 0.35 7.91
C PRO A 182 -15.56 -0.20 6.70
N ASN A 183 -14.86 -0.55 5.62
CA ASN A 183 -15.43 -0.79 4.30
C ASN A 183 -15.62 -2.28 3.97
N THR A 184 -15.24 -3.13 4.91
CA THR A 184 -15.41 -4.59 4.86
C THR A 184 -16.37 -4.98 5.98
N PRO A 185 -17.60 -5.40 5.68
CA PRO A 185 -18.59 -5.76 6.71
C PRO A 185 -18.04 -6.74 7.74
N GLY A 186 -18.30 -6.48 9.01
CA GLY A 186 -17.88 -7.33 10.13
C GLY A 186 -16.39 -7.29 10.46
N LEU A 187 -15.52 -6.65 9.66
CA LEU A 187 -14.07 -6.70 9.88
C LEU A 187 -13.65 -6.12 11.23
N ARG A 188 -14.29 -5.03 11.67
CA ARG A 188 -13.96 -4.38 12.95
C ARG A 188 -14.24 -5.24 14.17
N ALA A 189 -15.08 -6.27 14.06
CA ALA A 189 -15.25 -7.24 15.14
C ALA A 189 -13.94 -8.03 15.40
N LEU A 190 -13.06 -8.15 14.41
CA LEU A 190 -11.73 -8.74 14.60
C LEU A 190 -10.76 -7.83 15.38
N GLN A 191 -11.17 -6.60 15.71
CA GLN A 191 -10.38 -5.72 16.60
C GLN A 191 -10.60 -6.04 18.08
N ASP A 192 -11.65 -6.80 18.41
CA ASP A 192 -11.89 -7.23 19.78
C ASP A 192 -10.73 -8.10 20.27
N LYS A 193 -10.46 -8.06 21.57
CA LYS A 193 -9.26 -8.65 22.17
C LYS A 193 -9.05 -10.12 21.77
N GLU A 194 -10.08 -10.94 21.90
CA GLU A 194 -10.00 -12.38 21.65
C GLU A 194 -9.68 -12.72 20.19
N PRO A 195 -10.45 -12.27 19.17
CA PRO A 195 -10.12 -12.56 17.77
C PRO A 195 -8.80 -11.92 17.32
N LEU A 196 -8.44 -10.73 17.82
CA LEU A 196 -7.17 -10.11 17.49
C LEU A 196 -5.98 -10.92 18.03
N MET A 197 -6.04 -11.34 19.30
CA MET A 197 -5.01 -12.20 19.88
C MET A 197 -4.90 -13.53 19.15
N HIS A 198 -6.03 -14.13 18.77
CA HIS A 198 -6.03 -15.36 17.98
C HIS A 198 -5.29 -15.19 16.63
N ILE A 199 -5.50 -14.08 15.92
CA ILE A 199 -4.74 -13.80 14.69
C ILE A 199 -3.25 -13.64 15.01
N LEU A 200 -2.88 -12.82 15.99
CA LEU A 200 -1.48 -12.49 16.29
C LEU A 200 -0.67 -13.66 16.83
N GLU A 201 -1.27 -14.57 17.59
CA GLU A 201 -0.59 -15.78 18.10
C GLU A 201 -0.46 -16.88 17.05
N THR A 202 -1.20 -16.78 15.95
CA THR A 202 -1.18 -17.78 14.86
C THR A 202 -0.15 -17.45 13.78
N LEU A 203 0.14 -16.17 13.56
CA LEU A 203 1.14 -15.68 12.59
C LEU A 203 2.55 -15.70 13.19
#